data_AF-A0A9Q3PEQ0-F1
#
_entry.id   AF-A0A9Q3PEQ0-F1
#
_cell.length_a   1.000
_cell.length_b   1.000
_cell.length_c   1.000
_cell.angle_alpha   90.00
_cell.angle_beta   90.00
_cell.angle_gamma   90.00
#
_symmetry.space_group_name_H-M   'P 1'
#
loop_
_entity.id
_entity.type
_entity.pdbx_description
1 polymer ?
#
loop_
_entity_poly.entity_id
_entity_poly.type
_entity_poly.pdbx_seq_one_letter_code
_entity_poly.pdbx_strand_id
1 'polypeptide(L)'
;MSPKVLTRHQAGWAEFLSEFHFSSTYCPGCLATPPYTLSCRDNVYPERGEDLISKNPMNFQQLIKQDEVQPSRYFSVKVKSISNLIDSIKKALWQDSQ
;
A
#
# COMPACT_ATOMS: atom_id res chain seq x y z
N MET A 1 -4.97 -8.44 -37.50
CA MET A 1 -4.42 -7.86 -36.26
C MET A 1 -4.62 -8.88 -35.16
N SER A 2 -3.55 -9.39 -34.54
CA SER A 2 -3.69 -10.31 -33.40
C SER A 2 -4.02 -9.52 -32.13
N PRO A 3 -4.93 -10.00 -31.27
CA PRO A 3 -5.25 -9.31 -30.03
C PRO A 3 -4.05 -9.35 -29.09
N LYS A 4 -3.60 -8.17 -28.66
CA LYS A 4 -2.52 -8.06 -27.67
C LYS A 4 -3.13 -8.21 -26.28
N VAL A 5 -2.76 -9.27 -25.56
CA VAL A 5 -3.19 -9.50 -24.19
C VAL A 5 -2.48 -8.51 -23.26
N LEU A 6 -3.24 -7.75 -22.48
CA LEU A 6 -2.71 -6.82 -21.50
C LEU A 6 -2.20 -7.56 -20.26
N THR A 7 -1.16 -7.02 -19.63
CA THR A 7 -0.75 -7.48 -18.30
C THR A 7 -1.79 -7.08 -17.26
N ARG A 8 -1.80 -7.73 -16.09
CA ARG A 8 -2.73 -7.41 -14.99
C ARG A 8 -2.71 -5.92 -14.61
N HIS A 9 -1.51 -5.33 -14.54
CA HIS A 9 -1.36 -3.90 -14.24
C HIS A 9 -1.96 -3.03 -15.34
N GLN A 10 -1.69 -3.35 -16.60
CA GLN A 10 -2.27 -2.64 -17.74
C GLN A 10 -3.80 -2.76 -17.79
N ALA A 11 -4.36 -3.93 -17.49
CA ALA A 11 -5.80 -4.15 -17.46
C ALA A 11 -6.49 -3.33 -16.36
N GLY A 12 -5.91 -3.27 -15.15
CA GLY A 12 -6.44 -2.45 -14.06
C GLY A 12 -6.44 -0.96 -14.40
N TRP A 13 -5.37 -0.45 -15.00
CA TRP A 13 -5.35 0.93 -15.49
C TRP A 13 -6.29 1.16 -16.67
N ALA A 14 -6.45 0.19 -17.58
CA ALA A 14 -7.32 0.34 -18.75
C ALA A 14 -8.80 0.51 -18.34
N GLU A 15 -9.25 -0.20 -17.31
CA GLU A 15 -10.60 -0.03 -16.75
C GLU A 15 -10.81 1.39 -16.25
N PHE A 16 -9.94 1.88 -15.36
CA PHE A 16 -10.01 3.24 -14.85
C PHE A 16 -9.91 4.31 -15.95
N LEU A 17 -8.97 4.14 -16.88
CA LEU A 17 -8.74 5.10 -17.96
C LEU A 17 -9.91 5.14 -18.94
N SER A 18 -10.70 4.07 -19.08
CA SER A 18 -11.83 4.03 -20.01
C SER A 18 -12.94 5.05 -19.68
N GLU A 19 -12.98 5.55 -18.46
CA GLU A 19 -13.91 6.60 -18.02
C GLU A 19 -13.59 7.97 -18.63
N PHE A 20 -12.34 8.17 -19.08
CA PHE A 20 -11.85 9.45 -19.57
C PHE A 20 -11.76 9.46 -21.10
N HIS A 21 -12.12 10.59 -21.70
CA HIS A 21 -11.92 10.80 -23.14
C HIS A 21 -10.56 11.45 -23.37
N PHE A 22 -9.54 10.65 -23.69
CA PHE A 22 -8.17 11.15 -23.91
C PHE A 22 -7.48 10.49 -25.11
N SER A 23 -6.45 11.16 -25.61
CA SER A 23 -5.55 10.64 -26.64
C SER A 23 -4.13 10.52 -26.08
N SER A 24 -3.53 9.35 -26.18
CA SER A 24 -2.13 9.13 -25.77
C SER A 24 -1.18 9.63 -26.86
N THR A 25 -0.40 10.67 -26.54
CA THR A 25 0.71 11.14 -27.39
C THR A 25 2.04 10.85 -26.72
N TYR A 26 3.01 10.35 -27.49
CA TYR A 26 4.38 10.20 -26.99
C TYR A 26 4.99 11.58 -26.70
N CYS A 27 5.45 11.77 -25.47
CA CYS A 27 6.12 13.00 -25.05
C CYS A 27 7.61 12.71 -24.84
N PRO A 28 8.52 13.26 -25.67
CA PRO A 28 9.96 13.10 -25.48
C PRO A 28 10.41 13.77 -24.17
N GLY A 29 11.46 13.25 -23.54
CA GLY A 29 11.86 13.63 -22.19
C GLY A 29 12.09 15.12 -21.94
N CYS A 30 12.53 15.87 -22.95
CA CYS A 30 12.69 17.33 -22.87
C CYS A 30 11.37 18.11 -22.78
N LEU A 31 10.26 17.53 -23.23
CA LEU A 31 8.91 18.11 -23.13
C LEU A 31 8.17 17.58 -21.89
N ALA A 32 8.66 16.50 -21.30
CA ALA A 32 8.15 15.94 -20.05
C ALA A 32 8.78 16.59 -18.80
N THR A 33 9.51 17.71 -18.94
CA THR A 33 10.15 18.39 -17.81
C THR A 33 9.17 18.76 -16.70
N PRO A 34 7.98 19.32 -16.96
CA PRO A 34 7.05 19.66 -15.87
C PRO A 34 6.62 18.46 -15.01
N PRO A 35 6.08 17.35 -15.56
CA PRO A 35 5.74 16.19 -14.74
C PRO A 35 6.98 15.55 -14.11
N TYR A 36 8.11 15.53 -14.80
CA TYR A 36 9.36 15.02 -14.24
C TYR A 36 9.81 15.81 -13.01
N THR A 37 9.84 17.14 -13.11
CA THR A 37 10.18 18.04 -11.99
C THR A 37 9.21 17.90 -10.82
N LEU A 38 7.91 17.65 -11.08
CA LEU A 38 6.94 17.36 -10.01
C LEU A 38 7.20 16.01 -9.33
N SER A 39 7.60 14.99 -10.11
CA SER A 39 7.90 13.66 -9.59
C SER A 39 9.25 13.56 -8.86
N CYS A 40 10.22 14.41 -9.20
CA CYS A 40 11.56 14.38 -8.62
C CYS A 40 11.79 15.44 -7.53
N ARG A 41 10.72 15.93 -6.89
CA ARG A 41 10.90 16.91 -5.81
C ARG A 41 11.43 16.23 -4.55
N ASP A 42 12.57 16.71 -4.07
CA ASP A 42 13.22 16.21 -2.85
C ASP A 42 12.35 16.37 -1.59
N ASN A 43 11.38 17.29 -1.63
CA ASN A 43 10.48 17.53 -0.50
C ASN A 43 9.24 16.60 -0.47
N VAL A 44 8.99 15.80 -1.51
CA VAL A 44 7.80 14.93 -1.60
C VAL A 44 8.04 13.55 -1.02
N TYR A 45 9.26 13.03 -1.16
CA TYR A 45 9.62 11.69 -0.73
C TYR A 45 10.49 11.73 0.54
N PRO A 46 10.28 10.79 1.48
CA PRO A 46 11.07 10.73 2.70
C PRO A 46 12.50 10.31 2.37
N GLU A 47 13.44 10.88 3.10
CA GLU A 47 14.80 10.37 3.14
C GLU A 47 14.87 9.09 3.98
N ARG A 48 15.99 8.37 3.91
CA ARG A 48 16.14 7.09 4.61
C ARG A 48 15.91 7.26 6.12
N GLY A 49 14.86 6.64 6.63
CA GLY A 49 14.50 6.68 8.05
C GLY A 49 13.41 7.70 8.39
N GLU A 50 12.92 8.46 7.42
CA GLU A 50 11.73 9.31 7.56
C GLU A 50 10.48 8.58 7.06
N ASP A 51 9.34 8.83 7.69
CA ASP A 51 8.06 8.28 7.26
C ASP A 51 7.46 9.11 6.11
N LEU A 52 6.86 8.45 5.12
CA LEU A 52 6.20 9.13 3.99
C LEU A 52 5.11 10.10 4.46
N ILE A 53 4.39 9.75 5.53
CA ILE A 53 3.30 10.55 6.10
C ILE A 53 3.83 11.81 6.78
N SER A 54 5.00 11.75 7.44
CA SER A 54 5.58 12.92 8.09
C SER A 54 6.10 13.93 7.05
N LYS A 55 6.67 13.43 5.94
CA LYS A 55 7.19 14.26 4.85
C LYS A 55 6.08 14.86 3.97
N ASN A 56 5.05 14.08 3.65
CA ASN A 56 3.95 14.49 2.80
C ASN A 56 2.60 14.03 3.39
N PRO A 57 2.07 14.75 4.39
CA PRO A 57 0.82 14.39 5.05
C PRO A 57 -0.38 14.45 4.10
N MET A 58 -0.29 15.21 3.00
CA MET A 58 -1.33 15.28 1.98
C MET A 58 -1.45 14.00 1.15
N ASN A 59 -0.43 13.13 1.16
CA ASN A 59 -0.47 11.83 0.50
C ASN A 59 -1.10 10.75 1.39
N PHE A 60 -1.45 11.08 2.64
CA PHE A 60 -2.16 10.17 3.50
C PHE A 60 -3.63 10.09 3.08
N GLN A 61 -3.98 9.01 2.38
CA GLN A 61 -5.36 8.66 2.09
C GLN A 61 -5.79 7.51 3.00
N GLN A 62 -6.80 7.76 3.83
CA GLN A 62 -7.46 6.69 4.57
C GLN A 62 -8.24 5.82 3.58
N LEU A 63 -7.74 4.61 3.33
CA LEU A 63 -8.41 3.61 2.48
C LEU A 63 -9.79 3.22 3.02
N ILE A 64 -10.00 3.41 4.32
CA ILE A 64 -11.25 3.14 5.01
C ILE A 64 -11.71 4.46 5.62
N LYS A 65 -12.73 5.06 5.01
CA LYS A 65 -13.43 6.20 5.60
C LYS A 65 -14.21 5.67 6.81
N GLN A 66 -14.06 6.30 7.97
CA GLN A 66 -14.74 5.84 9.20
C GLN A 66 -16.26 5.71 9.01
N ASP A 67 -16.85 6.51 8.12
CA ASP A 67 -18.28 6.48 7.80
C ASP A 67 -18.72 5.29 6.93
N GLU A 68 -17.80 4.57 6.28
CA GLU A 68 -18.09 3.39 5.44
C GLU A 68 -17.78 2.06 6.15
N VAL A 69 -17.29 2.12 7.39
CA VAL A 69 -17.11 0.92 8.22
C VAL A 69 -18.47 0.45 8.71
N GLN A 70 -19.14 -0.36 7.89
CA GLN A 70 -20.17 -1.26 8.40
C GLN A 70 -19.52 -2.18 9.44
N PRO A 71 -19.98 -2.20 10.71
CA PRO A 71 -19.36 -2.99 11.79
C PRO A 71 -19.49 -4.52 11.63
N SER A 72 -19.87 -5.01 10.44
CA SER A 72 -20.35 -6.38 10.26
C SER A 72 -19.26 -7.43 10.01
N ARG A 73 -17.97 -7.07 9.96
CA ARG A 73 -16.88 -8.07 9.81
C ARG A 73 -15.62 -7.76 10.61
N TYR A 74 -15.76 -7.64 11.92
CA TYR A 74 -14.63 -7.90 12.82
C TYR A 74 -14.44 -9.41 12.94
N PHE A 75 -13.37 -9.98 12.38
CA PHE A 75 -12.96 -11.32 12.80
C PHE A 75 -12.12 -11.17 14.08
N SER A 76 -12.69 -11.60 15.20
CA SER A 76 -12.00 -11.63 16.47
C SER A 76 -11.00 -12.80 16.46
N VAL A 77 -9.70 -12.48 16.34
CA VAL A 77 -8.66 -13.47 16.61
C VAL A 77 -8.56 -13.62 18.12
N LYS A 78 -9.14 -14.69 18.67
CA LYS A 78 -8.91 -15.06 20.07
C LYS A 78 -7.47 -15.54 20.21
N VAL A 79 -6.60 -14.65 20.69
CA VAL A 79 -5.22 -14.94 21.07
C VAL A 79 -5.18 -15.75 22.37
N LYS A 80 -5.86 -16.91 22.42
CA LYS A 80 -5.70 -17.90 23.51
C LYS A 80 -4.54 -18.85 23.25
N SER A 81 -4.17 -19.03 21.98
CA SER A 81 -3.10 -19.96 21.60
C SER A 81 -1.71 -19.46 21.97
N ILE A 82 -1.45 -18.14 21.87
CA ILE A 82 -0.13 -17.56 22.19
C ILE A 82 0.10 -17.56 23.70
N SER A 83 -0.90 -17.24 24.53
CA SER A 83 -0.75 -17.28 25.99
C SER A 83 -0.41 -18.68 26.49
N ASN A 84 -1.12 -19.70 25.97
CA ASN A 84 -0.88 -21.08 26.35
C ASN A 84 0.50 -21.57 25.92
N LEU A 85 0.98 -21.13 24.75
CA LEU A 85 2.32 -21.46 24.27
C LEU A 85 3.40 -20.80 25.14
N ILE A 86 3.24 -19.52 25.51
CA ILE A 86 4.15 -18.83 26.43
C ILE A 86 4.19 -19.53 27.80
N ASP A 87 3.04 -19.96 28.32
CA ASP A 87 2.98 -20.65 29.61
C ASP A 87 3.62 -22.04 29.56
N SER A 88 3.48 -22.76 28.43
CA SER A 88 4.17 -24.05 28.24
C SER A 88 5.70 -23.88 28.12
N ILE A 89 6.17 -22.85 27.43
CA ILE A 89 7.61 -22.56 27.30
C ILE A 89 8.18 -22.19 28.66
N LYS A 90 7.49 -21.35 29.45
CA LYS A 90 7.91 -21.05 30.82
C LYS A 90 8.00 -22.32 31.65
N LYS A 91 6.98 -23.18 31.64
CA LYS A 91 7.00 -24.45 32.39
C LYS A 91 8.15 -25.36 32.00
N ALA A 92 8.45 -25.49 30.71
CA ALA A 92 9.58 -26.27 30.23
C ALA A 92 10.92 -25.71 30.76
N LEU A 93 11.11 -24.39 30.69
CA LEU A 93 12.32 -23.73 31.21
C LEU A 93 12.50 -23.88 32.72
N TRP A 94 11.41 -23.95 33.50
CA TRP A 94 11.48 -24.19 34.95
C TRP A 94 11.81 -25.65 35.30
N GLN A 95 11.49 -26.61 34.44
CA GLN A 95 11.78 -28.03 34.66
C GLN A 95 13.24 -28.39 34.34
N ASP A 96 13.87 -27.70 33.39
CA ASP A 96 15.28 -27.92 33.02
C ASP A 96 16.28 -27.27 34.02
N SER A 97 15.79 -26.50 34.99
CA SER A 97 16.61 -25.81 36.01
C SER A 97 16.61 -26.49 37.39
N GLN A 98 16.06 -27.70 37.52
CA GLN A 98 16.17 -28.56 38.71
C GLN A 98 17.03 -29.78 38.41
#